data_AF-A0A0C1ZHT7-F1
#
_entry.id   AF-A0A0C1ZHT7-F1
#
_cell.length_a   1.000
_cell.length_b   1.000
_cell.length_c   1.000
_cell.angle_alpha   90.00
_cell.angle_beta   90.00
_cell.angle_gamma   90.00
#
_symmetry.space_group_name_H-M   'P 1'
#
loop_
_entity.id
_entity.type
_entity.pdbx_description
1 polymer ?
#
loop_
_entity_poly.entity_id
_entity_poly.type
_entity_poly.pdbx_seq_one_letter_code
_entity_poly.pdbx_strand_id
1 'polypeptide(L)'
;MHTKTQAVDAIPETLMPRFLQLAKDIHLFWYDMFLLSATFGLRNIECRELKLSQIDLKNKTITLNDTKTGRANLTKKVNRKLEQQWVSQGRHWLRKRINDNNASLIVRLVSSPEELAILAEEYQLKSEYSKAKEKYYAKEEPILRAQLEGLVTQSRRIDFSSFCDVETMLQRRVQCYQGCKYLFPRGELQKNAHNKEKDRPLSRQSVYNVLQKIRVKLADKMKGIRLGLHSCRKFAVQKVAHLMKDTFAASVWVGHGNGKGNLAMTERYLNRSKLRYEEINIKLSQACHFGYCVKHA
;
A
#
# COMPACT_ATOMS: atom_id res chain seq x y z
N MET A 1 18.57 13.97 26.52
CA MET A 1 18.76 12.62 25.91
C MET A 1 18.05 12.55 24.57
N HIS A 2 18.78 12.67 23.45
CA HIS A 2 18.20 12.47 22.12
C HIS A 2 17.87 10.99 21.91
N THR A 3 16.59 10.63 21.95
CA THR A 3 16.10 9.34 21.49
C THR A 3 16.40 9.19 20.00
N LYS A 4 17.52 8.56 19.66
CA LYS A 4 17.82 8.14 18.28
C LYS A 4 16.59 7.43 17.73
N THR A 5 15.95 8.02 16.72
CA THR A 5 14.79 7.44 16.06
C THR A 5 15.25 6.14 15.40
N GLN A 6 15.02 5.00 16.05
CA GLN A 6 15.42 3.70 15.53
C GLN A 6 14.65 3.44 14.23
N ALA A 7 15.39 3.23 13.14
CA ALA A 7 14.80 2.88 11.85
C ALA A 7 14.10 1.51 11.94
N VAL A 8 12.98 1.38 11.23
CA VAL A 8 12.34 0.06 11.04
C VAL A 8 13.22 -0.74 10.10
N ASP A 9 13.79 -1.83 10.58
CA ASP A 9 14.67 -2.70 9.79
C ASP A 9 14.05 -4.08 9.54
N ALA A 10 14.63 -4.85 8.63
CA ALA A 10 14.24 -6.23 8.36
C ALA A 10 14.42 -7.11 9.60
N ILE A 11 13.56 -8.11 9.75
CA ILE A 11 13.82 -9.21 10.69
C ILE A 11 14.95 -10.05 10.09
N PRO A 12 16.05 -10.33 10.81
CA PRO A 12 17.10 -11.23 10.33
C PRO A 12 16.55 -12.61 9.98
N GLU A 13 17.09 -13.23 8.93
CA GLU A 13 16.61 -14.54 8.45
C GLU A 13 16.70 -15.62 9.52
N THR A 14 17.77 -15.62 10.31
CA THR A 14 17.97 -16.53 11.45
C THR A 14 16.92 -16.36 12.57
N LEU A 15 16.24 -15.20 12.62
CA LEU A 15 15.23 -14.90 13.64
C LEU A 15 13.80 -15.04 13.13
N MET A 16 13.58 -15.09 11.81
CA MET A 16 12.22 -15.18 11.25
C MET A 16 11.44 -16.40 11.73
N PRO A 17 12.00 -17.63 11.80
CA PRO A 17 11.28 -18.78 12.34
C PRO A 17 10.84 -18.58 13.79
N ARG A 18 11.73 -18.06 14.65
CA ARG A 18 11.41 -17.77 16.05
C ARG A 18 10.37 -16.65 16.18
N PHE A 19 10.45 -15.62 15.34
CA PHE A 19 9.48 -14.53 15.29
C PHE A 19 8.08 -15.05 14.95
N LEU A 20 7.95 -15.91 13.93
CA LEU A 20 6.69 -16.52 13.55
C LEU A 20 6.16 -17.45 14.66
N GLN A 21 7.03 -18.26 15.27
CA GLN A 21 6.62 -19.11 16.40
C GLN A 21 6.07 -18.27 17.56
N LEU A 22 6.75 -17.19 17.95
CA LEU A 22 6.26 -16.29 18.99
C LEU A 22 4.92 -15.63 18.64
N ALA A 23 4.65 -15.36 17.36
CA ALA A 23 3.35 -14.88 16.92
C ALA A 23 2.27 -15.96 17.06
N LYS A 24 2.59 -17.21 16.70
CA LYS A 24 1.71 -18.38 16.86
C LYS A 24 1.36 -18.61 18.32
N ASP A 25 2.34 -18.50 19.22
CA ASP A 25 2.16 -18.63 20.68
C ASP A 25 1.20 -17.56 21.25
N ILE A 26 1.07 -16.40 20.60
CA ILE A 26 0.09 -15.37 20.98
C ILE A 26 -1.29 -15.74 20.45
N HIS A 27 -1.39 -16.01 19.15
CA HIS A 27 -2.60 -16.49 18.48
C HIS A 27 -2.29 -16.88 17.03
N LEU A 28 -2.98 -17.90 16.49
CA LEU A 28 -2.83 -18.32 15.10
C LEU A 28 -3.09 -17.18 14.10
N PHE A 29 -4.03 -16.28 14.41
CA PHE A 29 -4.28 -15.00 13.72
C PHE A 29 -2.98 -14.29 13.31
N TRP A 30 -2.07 -14.10 14.27
CA TRP A 30 -0.87 -13.30 14.08
C TRP A 30 0.17 -14.04 13.26
N TYR A 31 0.29 -15.35 13.48
CA TYR A 31 1.16 -16.21 12.68
C TYR A 31 0.78 -16.13 11.21
N ASP A 32 -0.48 -16.38 10.86
CA ASP A 32 -0.96 -16.36 9.48
C ASP A 32 -0.75 -15.00 8.82
N MET A 33 -1.06 -13.91 9.52
CA MET A 33 -0.88 -12.55 9.02
C MET A 33 0.58 -12.24 8.75
N PHE A 34 1.47 -12.57 9.68
CA PHE A 34 2.89 -12.29 9.53
C PHE A 34 3.58 -13.22 8.55
N LEU A 35 3.15 -14.48 8.44
CA LEU A 35 3.58 -15.42 7.42
C LEU A 35 3.28 -14.84 6.04
N LEU A 36 2.03 -14.45 5.77
CA LEU A 36 1.64 -13.89 4.48
C LEU A 36 2.42 -12.62 4.13
N SER A 37 2.66 -11.75 5.12
CA SER A 37 3.45 -10.54 4.97
C SER A 37 4.93 -10.82 4.69
N ALA A 38 5.53 -11.79 5.39
CA ALA A 38 6.94 -12.18 5.25
C ALA A 38 7.19 -12.97 3.95
N THR A 39 6.22 -13.73 3.46
CA THR A 39 6.33 -14.50 2.23
C THR A 39 6.17 -13.63 0.98
N PHE A 40 5.17 -12.73 0.96
CA PHE A 40 4.86 -11.94 -0.25
C PHE A 40 5.18 -10.45 -0.16
N GLY A 41 5.82 -10.03 0.94
CA GLY A 41 6.21 -8.64 1.15
C GLY A 41 5.03 -7.68 1.16
N LEU A 42 3.89 -8.07 1.73
CA LEU A 42 2.68 -7.24 1.74
C LEU A 42 2.89 -5.94 2.54
N ARG A 43 2.30 -4.83 2.08
CA ARG A 43 2.21 -3.60 2.89
C ARG A 43 1.29 -3.86 4.08
N ASN A 44 1.44 -3.03 5.13
CA ASN A 44 0.58 -3.13 6.31
C ASN A 44 -0.92 -3.11 5.96
N ILE A 45 -1.32 -2.23 5.06
CA ILE A 45 -2.72 -2.12 4.62
C ILE A 45 -3.15 -3.31 3.75
N GLU A 46 -2.29 -3.77 2.84
CA GLU A 46 -2.59 -4.90 1.94
C GLU A 46 -2.79 -6.20 2.70
N CYS A 47 -2.05 -6.41 3.78
CA CYS A 47 -2.18 -7.60 4.61
C CYS A 47 -3.40 -7.52 5.54
N ARG A 48 -3.55 -6.39 6.24
CA ARG A 48 -4.59 -6.18 7.26
C ARG A 48 -5.99 -6.05 6.67
N GLU A 49 -6.10 -5.43 5.50
CA GLU A 49 -7.36 -5.19 4.79
C GLU A 49 -7.56 -6.16 3.61
N LEU A 50 -6.83 -7.27 3.58
CA LEU A 50 -7.00 -8.30 2.54
C LEU A 50 -8.42 -8.86 2.61
N LYS A 51 -9.16 -8.74 1.50
CA LYS A 51 -10.53 -9.24 1.39
C LYS A 51 -10.57 -10.67 0.90
N LEU A 52 -11.58 -11.43 1.30
CA LEU A 52 -11.78 -12.80 0.80
C LEU A 52 -12.00 -12.82 -0.71
N SER A 53 -12.72 -11.84 -1.26
CA SER A 53 -12.95 -11.72 -2.71
C SER A 53 -11.70 -11.47 -3.55
N GLN A 54 -10.54 -11.20 -2.92
CA GLN A 54 -9.27 -11.01 -3.60
C GLN A 54 -8.46 -12.31 -3.70
N ILE A 55 -8.94 -13.41 -3.12
CA ILE A 55 -8.25 -14.69 -3.04
C ILE A 55 -8.98 -15.67 -3.95
N ASP A 56 -8.29 -16.13 -4.98
CA ASP A 56 -8.77 -17.17 -5.88
C ASP A 56 -8.03 -18.47 -5.54
N LEU A 57 -8.69 -19.34 -4.77
CA LEU A 57 -8.13 -20.63 -4.38
C LEU A 57 -8.01 -21.60 -5.56
N LYS A 58 -8.84 -21.46 -6.60
CA LYS A 58 -8.81 -22.33 -7.77
C LYS A 58 -7.58 -22.05 -8.63
N ASN A 59 -7.36 -20.77 -8.93
CA ASN A 59 -6.21 -20.33 -9.71
C ASN A 59 -4.95 -20.07 -8.86
N LYS A 60 -5.04 -20.26 -7.54
CA LYS A 60 -3.98 -20.02 -6.56
C LYS A 60 -3.37 -18.61 -6.64
N THR A 61 -4.23 -17.60 -6.75
CA THR A 61 -3.80 -16.20 -6.86
C THR A 61 -4.42 -15.27 -5.81
N ILE A 62 -3.65 -14.26 -5.41
CA ILE A 62 -4.14 -13.10 -4.65
C ILE A 62 -4.06 -11.86 -5.54
N THR A 63 -5.17 -11.14 -5.67
CA THR A 63 -5.24 -9.91 -6.48
C THR A 63 -5.33 -8.67 -5.59
N LEU A 64 -4.25 -7.89 -5.52
CA LEU A 64 -4.18 -6.67 -4.72
C LEU A 64 -4.63 -5.45 -5.54
N ASN A 65 -5.89 -5.03 -5.33
CA ASN A 65 -6.53 -3.95 -6.11
C ASN A 65 -6.52 -2.58 -5.40
N ASP A 66 -6.11 -2.54 -4.13
CA ASP A 66 -6.33 -1.40 -3.25
C ASP A 66 -5.02 -0.83 -2.67
N THR A 67 -4.13 -0.41 -3.57
CA THR A 67 -2.88 0.24 -3.17
C THR A 67 -3.11 1.73 -2.87
N LYS A 68 -2.33 2.32 -1.95
CA LYS A 68 -2.38 3.78 -1.65
C LYS A 68 -2.31 4.62 -2.93
N THR A 69 -1.47 4.20 -3.89
CA THR A 69 -1.31 4.85 -5.19
C THR A 69 -2.56 4.66 -6.07
N GLY A 70 -3.17 3.47 -6.05
CA GLY A 70 -4.45 3.20 -6.70
C GLY A 70 -5.56 4.11 -6.17
N ARG A 71 -5.73 4.23 -4.85
CA ARG A 71 -6.70 5.15 -4.23
C ARG A 71 -6.45 6.62 -4.62
N ALA A 72 -5.18 7.05 -4.61
CA ALA A 72 -4.81 8.42 -4.99
C ALA A 72 -5.09 8.69 -6.49
N ASN A 73 -4.74 7.76 -7.37
CA ASN A 73 -5.01 7.86 -8.80
C ASN A 73 -6.50 7.85 -9.11
N LEU A 74 -7.27 6.98 -8.45
CA LEU A 74 -8.72 6.95 -8.53
C LEU A 74 -9.31 8.30 -8.11
N THR A 75 -8.91 8.82 -6.95
CA THR A 75 -9.37 10.14 -6.46
C THR A 75 -9.07 11.24 -7.46
N LYS A 76 -7.85 11.28 -8.03
CA LYS A 76 -7.50 12.24 -9.09
C LYS A 76 -8.38 12.09 -10.34
N LYS A 77 -8.65 10.86 -10.78
CA LYS A 77 -9.53 10.60 -11.93
C LYS A 77 -10.98 11.01 -11.67
N VAL A 78 -11.49 10.73 -10.46
CA VAL A 78 -12.84 11.13 -10.02
C VAL A 78 -12.95 12.66 -10.02
N ASN A 79 -12.00 13.36 -9.38
CA ASN A 79 -12.00 14.83 -9.33
C ASN A 79 -11.93 15.44 -10.73
N ARG A 80 -11.06 14.92 -11.60
CA ARG A 80 -10.97 15.39 -13.00
C ARG A 80 -12.30 15.21 -13.75
N LYS A 81 -12.99 14.08 -13.57
CA LYS A 81 -14.31 13.86 -14.19
C LYS A 81 -15.37 14.80 -13.61
N LEU A 82 -15.38 15.02 -12.29
CA LEU A 82 -16.28 15.95 -11.63
C LEU A 82 -16.10 17.37 -12.16
N GLU A 83 -14.86 17.83 -12.29
CA GLU A 83 -14.53 19.14 -12.87
C GLU A 83 -15.02 19.24 -14.32
N GLN A 84 -14.74 18.24 -15.16
CA GLN A 84 -15.18 18.19 -16.55
C GLN A 84 -16.71 18.23 -16.68
N GLN A 85 -17.44 17.45 -15.88
CA GLN A 85 -18.91 17.46 -15.90
C GLN A 85 -19.47 18.77 -15.34
N TRP A 86 -18.81 19.34 -14.33
CA TRP A 86 -19.22 20.59 -13.72
C TRP A 86 -19.08 21.78 -14.66
N VAL A 87 -18.17 21.78 -15.64
CA VAL A 87 -18.15 22.84 -16.65
C VAL A 87 -19.52 22.93 -17.35
N SER A 88 -20.08 21.81 -17.79
CA SER A 88 -21.39 21.80 -18.44
C SER A 88 -22.53 22.12 -17.47
N GLN A 89 -22.52 21.53 -16.26
CA GLN A 89 -23.59 21.73 -15.28
C GLN A 89 -23.58 23.13 -14.66
N GLY A 90 -22.40 23.67 -14.39
CA GLY A 90 -22.18 25.03 -13.89
C GLY A 90 -22.59 26.08 -14.91
N ARG A 91 -22.29 25.86 -16.21
CA ARG A 91 -22.83 26.70 -17.30
C ARG A 91 -24.36 26.72 -17.29
N HIS A 92 -24.99 25.54 -17.21
CA HIS A 92 -26.46 25.45 -17.14
C HIS A 92 -27.03 26.14 -15.90
N TRP A 93 -26.34 26.00 -14.77
CA TRP A 93 -26.73 26.62 -13.51
C TRP A 93 -26.69 28.15 -13.58
N LEU A 94 -25.62 28.73 -14.15
CA LEU A 94 -25.44 30.17 -14.30
C LEU A 94 -26.43 30.76 -15.29
N ARG A 95 -26.66 30.12 -16.44
CA ARG A 95 -27.67 30.58 -17.43
C ARG A 95 -29.07 30.75 -16.84
N LYS A 96 -29.42 29.98 -15.82
CA LYS A 96 -30.73 30.04 -15.17
C LYS A 96 -30.85 31.13 -14.09
N ARG A 97 -29.73 31.72 -13.67
CA ARG A 97 -29.68 32.62 -12.50
C ARG A 97 -29.11 33.99 -12.82
N ILE A 98 -28.30 34.11 -13.86
CA ILE A 98 -27.86 35.39 -14.37
C ILE A 98 -29.06 36.05 -15.05
N ASN A 99 -29.43 37.23 -14.55
CA ASN A 99 -30.48 38.06 -15.12
C ASN A 99 -29.88 39.04 -16.14
N ASP A 100 -29.39 38.51 -17.25
CA ASP A 100 -28.76 39.27 -18.34
C ASP A 100 -29.20 38.67 -19.69
N ASN A 101 -29.64 39.52 -20.62
CA ASN A 101 -30.09 39.11 -21.96
C ASN A 101 -28.99 38.39 -22.75
N ASN A 102 -27.71 38.67 -22.45
CA ASN A 102 -26.54 38.06 -23.07
C ASN A 102 -25.97 36.89 -22.27
N ALA A 103 -26.56 36.50 -21.13
CA ALA A 103 -26.06 35.44 -20.25
C ALA A 103 -25.75 34.14 -21.00
N SER A 104 -26.60 33.77 -21.98
CA SER A 104 -26.41 32.56 -22.77
C SER A 104 -25.10 32.57 -23.57
N LEU A 105 -24.74 33.72 -24.15
CA LEU A 105 -23.52 33.92 -24.93
C LEU A 105 -22.30 33.96 -24.01
N ILE A 106 -22.35 34.76 -22.94
CA ILE A 106 -21.25 34.94 -22.01
C ILE A 106 -20.87 33.61 -21.35
N VAL A 107 -21.85 32.88 -20.83
CA VAL A 107 -21.63 31.57 -20.18
C VAL A 107 -21.11 30.51 -21.18
N ARG A 108 -21.40 30.62 -22.48
CA ARG A 108 -20.92 29.68 -23.50
C ARG A 108 -19.41 29.78 -23.72
N LEU A 109 -18.83 30.96 -23.53
CA LEU A 109 -17.40 31.23 -23.73
C LEU A 109 -16.53 30.64 -22.62
N VAL A 110 -17.11 30.47 -21.42
CA VAL A 110 -16.41 29.98 -20.23
C VAL A 110 -16.05 28.51 -20.34
N SER A 111 -14.78 28.13 -20.37
CA SER A 111 -14.30 26.78 -20.67
C SER A 111 -13.81 25.97 -19.46
N SER A 112 -13.61 26.61 -18.31
CA SER A 112 -13.06 25.99 -17.10
C SER A 112 -13.93 26.24 -15.85
N PRO A 113 -13.82 25.39 -14.81
CA PRO A 113 -14.47 25.62 -13.52
C PRO A 113 -14.04 26.94 -12.86
N GLU A 114 -12.81 27.37 -13.06
CA GLU A 114 -12.25 28.62 -12.53
C GLU A 114 -12.91 29.84 -13.18
N GLU A 115 -13.00 29.86 -14.52
CA GLU A 115 -13.68 30.93 -15.24
C GLU A 115 -15.18 30.98 -14.89
N LEU A 116 -15.84 29.84 -14.64
CA LEU A 116 -17.23 29.84 -14.16
C LEU A 116 -17.38 30.46 -12.77
N ALA A 117 -16.38 30.28 -11.90
CA ALA A 117 -16.39 30.88 -10.57
C ALA A 117 -16.17 32.39 -10.63
N ILE A 118 -15.29 32.86 -11.54
CA ILE A 118 -15.08 34.28 -11.82
C ILE A 118 -16.37 34.89 -12.37
N LEU A 119 -17.01 34.26 -13.36
CA LEU A 119 -18.28 34.74 -13.89
C LEU A 119 -19.38 34.78 -12.82
N ALA A 120 -19.45 33.76 -11.95
CA ALA A 120 -20.38 33.77 -10.83
C ALA A 120 -20.11 34.94 -9.86
N GLU A 121 -18.85 35.33 -9.66
CA GLU A 121 -18.48 36.47 -8.83
C GLU A 121 -18.87 37.81 -9.45
N GLU A 122 -18.66 37.98 -10.76
CA GLU A 122 -19.07 39.19 -11.51
C GLU A 122 -20.58 39.46 -11.39
N TYR A 123 -21.40 38.41 -11.38
CA TYR A 123 -22.84 38.50 -11.19
C TYR A 123 -23.30 38.35 -9.73
N GLN A 124 -22.39 38.44 -8.75
CA GLN A 124 -22.70 38.38 -7.31
C GLN A 124 -23.32 37.03 -6.84
N LEU A 125 -23.14 35.96 -7.60
CA LEU A 125 -23.65 34.60 -7.34
C LEU A 125 -22.61 33.66 -6.71
N LYS A 126 -21.39 34.13 -6.40
CA LYS A 126 -20.25 33.30 -5.94
C LYS A 126 -20.59 32.31 -4.82
N SER A 127 -21.30 32.78 -3.79
CA SER A 127 -21.71 31.93 -2.64
C SER A 127 -22.69 30.83 -3.06
N GLU A 128 -23.70 31.18 -3.85
CA GLU A 128 -24.72 30.23 -4.32
C GLU A 128 -24.17 29.23 -5.32
N TYR A 129 -23.29 29.69 -6.21
CA TYR A 129 -22.57 28.86 -7.16
C TYR A 129 -21.69 27.83 -6.43
N SER A 130 -20.98 28.25 -5.38
CA SER A 130 -20.13 27.35 -4.58
C SER A 130 -20.97 26.27 -3.89
N LYS A 131 -22.09 26.65 -3.26
CA LYS A 131 -23.04 25.68 -2.67
C LYS A 131 -23.61 24.71 -3.69
N ALA A 132 -23.92 25.19 -4.90
CA ALA A 132 -24.41 24.33 -5.98
C ALA A 132 -23.35 23.33 -6.45
N LYS A 133 -22.10 23.78 -6.60
CA LYS A 133 -20.96 22.92 -6.92
C LYS A 133 -20.75 21.84 -5.86
N GLU A 134 -20.72 22.22 -4.59
CA GLU A 134 -20.58 21.27 -3.47
C GLU A 134 -21.70 20.23 -3.45
N LYS A 135 -22.96 20.66 -3.62
CA LYS A 135 -24.12 19.75 -3.68
C LYS A 135 -24.03 18.78 -4.87
N TYR A 136 -23.56 19.26 -6.02
CA TYR A 136 -23.32 18.42 -7.19
C TYR A 136 -22.22 17.38 -6.92
N TYR A 137 -21.08 17.81 -6.35
CA TYR A 137 -19.95 16.93 -6.07
C TYR A 137 -20.33 15.86 -5.06
N ALA A 138 -21.01 16.22 -3.97
CA ALA A 138 -21.49 15.27 -2.96
C ALA A 138 -22.43 14.20 -3.53
N LYS A 139 -23.23 14.56 -4.55
CA LYS A 139 -24.15 13.62 -5.22
C LYS A 139 -23.44 12.70 -6.20
N GLU A 140 -22.57 13.25 -7.04
CA GLU A 140 -21.98 12.51 -8.18
C GLU A 140 -20.68 11.78 -7.83
N GLU A 141 -19.92 12.23 -6.82
CA GLU A 141 -18.66 11.60 -6.43
C GLU A 141 -18.82 10.08 -6.14
N PRO A 142 -19.81 9.62 -5.34
CA PRO A 142 -19.97 8.20 -5.05
C PRO A 142 -20.25 7.37 -6.31
N ILE A 143 -21.03 7.92 -7.25
CA ILE A 143 -21.42 7.26 -8.51
C ILE A 143 -20.19 7.10 -9.42
N LEU A 144 -19.46 8.20 -9.65
CA LEU A 144 -18.26 8.20 -10.49
C LEU A 144 -17.16 7.32 -9.89
N ARG A 145 -17.02 7.34 -8.55
CA ARG A 145 -16.05 6.50 -7.85
C ARG A 145 -16.36 5.02 -8.08
N ALA A 146 -17.61 4.58 -7.91
CA ALA A 146 -18.01 3.20 -8.16
C ALA A 146 -17.76 2.76 -9.62
N GLN A 147 -18.10 3.62 -10.60
CA GLN A 147 -17.85 3.34 -12.02
C GLN A 147 -16.35 3.21 -12.35
N LEU A 148 -15.52 4.10 -11.79
CA LEU A 148 -14.08 4.14 -12.07
C LEU A 148 -13.30 3.08 -11.29
N GLU A 149 -13.79 2.65 -10.12
CA GLU A 149 -13.22 1.53 -9.36
C GLU A 149 -13.25 0.22 -10.16
N GLY A 150 -14.30 -0.01 -10.96
CA GLY A 150 -14.40 -1.16 -11.86
C GLY A 150 -13.38 -1.18 -13.01
N LEU A 151 -12.72 -0.05 -13.29
CA LEU A 151 -11.78 0.12 -14.40
C LEU A 151 -10.31 0.18 -13.96
N VAL A 152 -10.02 -0.04 -12.67
CA VAL A 152 -8.63 0.02 -12.16
C VAL A 152 -7.84 -1.21 -12.64
N THR A 153 -6.98 -0.97 -13.63
CA THR A 153 -6.20 -2.00 -14.35
C THR A 153 -4.88 -2.40 -13.70
N GLN A 154 -4.41 -1.70 -12.65
CA GLN A 154 -3.12 -1.99 -12.03
C GLN A 154 -3.30 -2.71 -10.69
N SER A 155 -3.47 -4.02 -10.78
CA SER A 155 -3.46 -4.91 -9.63
C SER A 155 -2.16 -5.72 -9.56
N ARG A 156 -1.56 -5.80 -8.37
CA ARG A 156 -0.46 -6.75 -8.15
C ARG A 156 -1.10 -8.12 -7.97
N ARG A 157 -0.86 -9.03 -8.90
CA ARG A 157 -1.21 -10.44 -8.77
C ARG A 157 -0.05 -11.18 -8.11
N ILE A 158 -0.37 -11.98 -7.10
CA ILE A 158 0.58 -12.85 -6.42
C ILE A 158 0.12 -14.27 -6.68
N ASP A 159 0.99 -15.04 -7.32
CA ASP A 159 0.83 -16.49 -7.45
C ASP A 159 1.36 -17.16 -6.18
N PHE A 160 0.53 -17.98 -5.54
CA PHE A 160 0.92 -18.77 -4.37
C PHE A 160 0.95 -20.29 -4.64
N SER A 161 0.87 -20.71 -5.89
CA SER A 161 0.83 -22.12 -6.30
C SER A 161 2.01 -22.96 -5.83
N SER A 162 3.19 -22.35 -5.69
CA SER A 162 4.41 -23.00 -5.19
C SER A 162 4.62 -22.86 -3.66
N PHE A 163 3.63 -22.35 -2.92
CA PHE A 163 3.74 -22.05 -1.49
C PHE A 163 2.72 -22.86 -0.66
N CYS A 164 2.96 -24.16 -0.48
CA CYS A 164 2.04 -25.09 0.17
C CYS A 164 1.52 -24.59 1.53
N ASP A 165 2.41 -24.09 2.42
CA ASP A 165 2.02 -23.59 3.74
C ASP A 165 1.03 -22.42 3.66
N VAL A 166 1.22 -21.54 2.67
CA VAL A 166 0.32 -20.41 2.42
C VAL A 166 -0.99 -20.91 1.85
N GLU A 167 -0.96 -21.82 0.87
CA GLU A 167 -2.15 -22.40 0.29
C GLU A 167 -3.03 -23.06 1.36
N THR A 168 -2.46 -23.93 2.19
CA THR A 168 -3.17 -24.57 3.31
C THR A 168 -3.73 -23.55 4.29
N MET A 169 -2.96 -22.52 4.63
CA MET A 169 -3.43 -21.43 5.50
C MET A 169 -4.61 -20.68 4.89
N LEU A 170 -4.51 -20.31 3.60
CA LEU A 170 -5.55 -19.57 2.89
C LEU A 170 -6.83 -20.38 2.76
N GLN A 171 -6.73 -21.66 2.38
CA GLN A 171 -7.87 -22.57 2.30
C GLN A 171 -8.62 -22.63 3.65
N ARG A 172 -7.89 -22.89 4.75
CA ARG A 172 -8.45 -22.92 6.10
C ARG A 172 -9.16 -21.61 6.43
N ARG A 173 -8.51 -20.46 6.23
CA ARG A 173 -9.09 -19.16 6.60
C ARG A 173 -10.30 -18.80 5.73
N VAL A 174 -10.26 -19.03 4.43
CA VAL A 174 -11.38 -18.74 3.52
C VAL A 174 -12.60 -19.57 3.93
N GLN A 175 -12.41 -20.84 4.30
CA GLN A 175 -13.48 -21.69 4.80
C GLN A 175 -14.02 -21.23 6.16
N CYS A 176 -13.14 -20.98 7.14
CA CYS A 176 -13.55 -20.57 8.50
C CYS A 176 -14.26 -19.22 8.54
N TYR A 177 -13.91 -18.29 7.65
CA TYR A 177 -14.44 -16.93 7.62
C TYR A 177 -15.38 -16.70 6.42
N GLN A 178 -15.98 -17.76 5.88
CA GLN A 178 -16.97 -17.63 4.82
C GLN A 178 -18.10 -16.67 5.26
N GLY A 179 -18.36 -15.65 4.43
CA GLY A 179 -19.33 -14.58 4.74
C GLY A 179 -18.73 -13.34 5.41
N CYS A 180 -17.46 -13.38 5.86
CA CYS A 180 -16.73 -12.17 6.24
C CYS A 180 -16.24 -11.41 5.00
N LYS A 181 -16.05 -10.09 5.12
CA LYS A 181 -15.45 -9.29 4.04
C LYS A 181 -13.93 -9.45 4.01
N TYR A 182 -13.30 -9.55 5.18
CA TYR A 182 -11.85 -9.55 5.34
C TYR A 182 -11.32 -10.92 5.75
N LEU A 183 -10.12 -11.28 5.29
CA LEU A 183 -9.42 -12.53 5.66
C LEU A 183 -8.98 -12.53 7.15
N PHE A 184 -8.73 -11.33 7.68
CA PHE A 184 -8.30 -11.09 9.05
C PHE A 184 -9.31 -10.19 9.79
N PRO A 185 -10.54 -10.67 10.05
CA PRO A 185 -11.54 -9.88 10.76
C PRO A 185 -11.11 -9.72 12.23
N ARG A 186 -11.28 -8.52 12.79
CA ARG A 186 -10.85 -8.25 14.17
C ARG A 186 -11.58 -9.10 15.21
N GLY A 187 -12.80 -9.53 14.90
CA GLY A 187 -13.66 -10.36 15.74
C GLY A 187 -13.11 -11.74 16.05
N GLU A 188 -12.13 -12.24 15.27
CA GLU A 188 -11.42 -13.49 15.60
C GLU A 188 -10.69 -13.39 16.94
N LEU A 189 -10.21 -12.20 17.30
CA LEU A 189 -9.55 -11.99 18.58
C LEU A 189 -10.61 -11.72 19.65
N GLN A 190 -10.64 -12.55 20.71
CA GLN A 190 -11.62 -12.48 21.81
C GLN A 190 -11.87 -11.06 22.35
N LYS A 191 -10.82 -10.22 22.43
CA LYS A 191 -10.91 -8.82 22.88
C LYS A 191 -11.84 -7.94 22.03
N ASN A 192 -12.19 -8.36 20.82
CA ASN A 192 -13.08 -7.65 19.90
C ASN A 192 -14.32 -8.47 19.50
N ALA A 193 -14.55 -9.64 20.12
CA ALA A 193 -15.65 -10.54 19.75
C ALA A 193 -17.04 -9.88 19.90
N HIS A 194 -17.19 -9.00 20.89
CA HIS A 194 -18.43 -8.27 21.18
C HIS A 194 -18.57 -6.95 20.40
N ASN A 195 -17.62 -6.62 19.51
CA ASN A 195 -17.67 -5.36 18.79
C ASN A 195 -18.70 -5.42 17.66
N LYS A 196 -19.56 -4.39 17.55
CA LYS A 196 -20.58 -4.27 16.49
C LYS A 196 -20.00 -4.35 15.07
N GLU A 197 -18.73 -3.97 14.89
CA GLU A 197 -18.03 -4.08 13.60
C GLU A 197 -16.95 -5.18 13.63
N LYS A 198 -17.30 -6.38 14.11
CA LYS A 198 -16.40 -7.55 14.23
C LYS A 198 -15.72 -7.97 12.91
N ASP A 199 -16.37 -7.73 11.78
CA ASP A 199 -15.84 -8.04 10.45
C ASP A 199 -14.76 -7.04 9.99
N ARG A 200 -14.63 -5.87 10.62
CA ARG A 200 -13.63 -4.88 10.21
C ARG A 200 -12.19 -5.37 10.45
N PRO A 201 -11.23 -4.89 9.65
CA PRO A 201 -9.81 -5.16 9.88
C PRO A 201 -9.34 -4.54 11.19
N LEU A 202 -8.24 -5.09 11.75
CA LEU A 202 -7.61 -4.51 12.94
C LEU A 202 -7.09 -3.09 12.70
N SER A 203 -6.81 -2.34 13.77
CA SER A 203 -6.12 -1.06 13.67
C SER A 203 -4.60 -1.25 13.49
N ARG A 204 -3.88 -0.25 12.97
CA ARG A 204 -2.41 -0.28 12.89
C ARG A 204 -1.78 -0.39 14.28
N GLN A 205 -2.38 0.27 15.26
CA GLN A 205 -1.93 0.26 16.65
C GLN A 205 -2.04 -1.13 17.27
N SER A 206 -3.13 -1.86 16.99
CA SER A 206 -3.32 -3.24 17.46
C SER A 206 -2.20 -4.16 16.99
N VAL A 207 -1.84 -4.07 15.70
CA VAL A 207 -0.71 -4.81 15.13
C VAL A 207 0.61 -4.41 15.79
N TYR A 208 0.84 -3.09 15.95
CA TYR A 208 2.06 -2.58 16.59
C TYR A 208 2.23 -3.09 18.02
N ASN A 209 1.15 -3.12 18.80
CA ASN A 209 1.18 -3.60 20.19
C ASN A 209 1.60 -5.08 20.28
N VAL A 210 1.14 -5.92 19.36
CA VAL A 210 1.56 -7.33 19.30
C VAL A 210 3.01 -7.47 18.89
N LEU A 211 3.46 -6.68 17.91
CA LEU A 211 4.86 -6.67 17.50
C LEU A 211 5.80 -6.21 18.63
N GLN A 212 5.39 -5.26 19.48
CA GLN A 212 6.19 -4.90 20.65
C GLN A 212 6.30 -6.06 21.66
N LYS A 213 5.24 -6.84 21.88
CA LYS A 213 5.30 -8.03 22.75
C LYS A 213 6.30 -9.06 22.22
N ILE A 214 6.28 -9.32 20.91
CA ILE A 214 7.23 -10.23 20.27
C ILE A 214 8.65 -9.67 20.36
N ARG A 215 8.82 -8.35 20.16
CA ARG A 215 10.11 -7.67 20.27
C ARG A 215 10.76 -7.87 21.63
N VAL A 216 10.00 -7.69 22.71
CA VAL A 216 10.51 -7.88 24.09
C VAL A 216 11.03 -9.30 24.29
N LYS A 217 10.35 -10.31 23.73
CA LYS A 217 10.80 -11.70 23.78
C LYS A 217 12.03 -12.00 22.89
N LEU A 218 12.37 -11.09 21.98
CA LEU A 218 13.56 -11.17 21.11
C LEU A 218 14.67 -10.19 21.54
N ALA A 219 14.53 -9.50 22.69
CA ALA A 219 15.20 -8.25 23.08
C ALA A 219 16.70 -8.16 22.75
N ASP A 220 17.48 -9.21 23.02
CA ASP A 220 18.94 -9.17 22.82
C ASP A 220 19.36 -9.33 21.36
N LYS A 221 18.59 -10.09 20.58
CA LYS A 221 18.90 -10.39 19.18
C LYS A 221 18.37 -9.32 18.20
N MET A 222 17.63 -8.34 18.71
CA MET A 222 16.97 -7.28 17.95
C MET A 222 17.42 -5.86 18.36
N LYS A 223 18.57 -5.73 19.05
CA LYS A 223 19.11 -4.43 19.48
C LYS A 223 19.22 -3.48 18.28
N GLY A 224 18.61 -2.29 18.42
CA GLY A 224 18.61 -1.24 17.39
C GLY A 224 17.51 -1.33 16.32
N ILE A 225 16.75 -2.43 16.25
CA ILE A 225 15.70 -2.62 15.24
C ILE A 225 14.32 -2.28 15.82
N ARG A 226 13.59 -1.35 15.17
CA ARG A 226 12.16 -1.15 15.43
C ARG A 226 11.35 -2.18 14.64
N LEU A 227 10.63 -3.07 15.33
CA LEU A 227 9.75 -4.05 14.69
C LEU A 227 8.41 -3.42 14.23
N GLY A 228 8.06 -3.66 12.97
CA GLY A 228 6.79 -3.30 12.34
C GLY A 228 6.35 -4.38 11.34
N LEU A 229 5.10 -4.35 10.86
CA LEU A 229 4.70 -5.23 9.74
C LEU A 229 5.55 -4.97 8.48
N HIS A 230 6.07 -3.75 8.39
CA HIS A 230 7.02 -3.33 7.37
C HIS A 230 8.38 -4.03 7.49
N SER A 231 8.76 -4.51 8.69
CA SER A 231 9.95 -5.36 8.88
C SER A 231 9.81 -6.70 8.17
N CYS A 232 8.61 -7.32 8.19
CA CYS A 232 8.32 -8.53 7.40
C CYS A 232 8.47 -8.27 5.90
N ARG A 233 7.97 -7.11 5.43
CA ARG A 233 8.13 -6.70 4.04
C ARG A 233 9.61 -6.49 3.67
N LYS A 234 10.40 -5.84 4.52
CA LYS A 234 11.84 -5.67 4.30
C LYS A 234 12.57 -7.00 4.26
N PHE A 235 12.24 -7.94 5.16
CA PHE A 235 12.75 -9.30 5.12
C PHE A 235 12.45 -9.99 3.79
N ALA A 236 11.20 -9.93 3.32
CA ALA A 236 10.80 -10.55 2.05
C ALA A 236 11.62 -10.01 0.87
N VAL A 237 11.81 -8.68 0.81
CA VAL A 237 12.62 -8.02 -0.24
C VAL A 237 14.09 -8.44 -0.16
N GLN A 238 14.67 -8.49 1.03
CA GLN A 238 16.06 -8.94 1.22
C GLN A 238 16.22 -10.39 0.76
N LYS A 239 15.26 -11.27 1.08
CA LYS A 239 15.27 -12.68 0.66
C LYS A 239 15.21 -12.83 -0.86
N VAL A 240 14.30 -12.12 -1.54
CA VAL A 240 14.21 -12.17 -3.01
C VAL A 240 15.47 -11.62 -3.66
N ALA A 241 15.99 -10.49 -3.19
CA ALA A 241 17.23 -9.90 -3.73
C ALA A 241 18.43 -10.85 -3.56
N HIS A 242 18.50 -11.56 -2.43
CA HIS A 242 19.55 -12.55 -2.17
C HIS A 242 19.44 -13.78 -3.08
N LEU A 243 18.24 -14.38 -3.18
CA LEU A 243 18.01 -15.60 -3.97
C LEU A 243 18.17 -15.35 -5.47
N MET A 244 17.64 -14.23 -5.98
CA MET A 244 17.70 -13.89 -7.40
C MET A 244 19.04 -13.25 -7.80
N LYS A 245 19.84 -12.82 -6.80
CA LYS A 245 21.01 -11.95 -7.00
C LYS A 245 20.68 -10.70 -7.84
N ASP A 246 19.42 -10.24 -7.79
CA ASP A 246 18.90 -9.13 -8.58
C ASP A 246 18.00 -8.21 -7.74
N THR A 247 18.46 -6.96 -7.58
CA THR A 247 17.73 -5.91 -6.85
C THR A 247 16.54 -5.39 -7.65
N PHE A 248 16.61 -5.41 -8.99
CA PHE A 248 15.52 -5.00 -9.86
C PHE A 248 14.37 -6.02 -9.83
N ALA A 249 14.66 -7.32 -9.94
CA ALA A 249 13.65 -8.37 -9.74
C ALA A 249 12.96 -8.23 -8.38
N ALA A 250 13.71 -8.02 -7.29
CA ALA A 250 13.13 -7.79 -5.96
C ALA A 250 12.23 -6.54 -5.93
N SER A 251 12.64 -5.47 -6.63
CA SER A 251 11.88 -4.24 -6.75
C SER A 251 10.56 -4.42 -7.51
N VAL A 252 10.58 -5.14 -8.63
CA VAL A 252 9.39 -5.46 -9.44
C VAL A 252 8.46 -6.36 -8.65
N TRP A 253 9.01 -7.45 -8.09
CA TRP A 253 8.26 -8.44 -7.33
C TRP A 253 7.49 -7.84 -6.16
N VAL A 254 8.12 -6.95 -5.37
CA VAL A 254 7.47 -6.31 -4.22
C VAL A 254 6.51 -5.18 -4.61
N GLY A 255 6.47 -4.80 -5.89
CA GLY A 255 5.61 -3.74 -6.42
C GLY A 255 6.09 -2.33 -6.09
N HIS A 256 7.41 -2.10 -6.03
CA HIS A 256 7.97 -0.74 -6.01
C HIS A 256 7.82 -0.11 -7.40
N GLY A 257 7.53 1.20 -7.47
CA GLY A 257 7.24 1.87 -8.74
C GLY A 257 6.00 1.35 -9.47
N ASN A 258 5.01 0.83 -8.73
CA ASN A 258 3.81 0.16 -9.29
C ASN A 258 4.15 -1.08 -10.14
N GLY A 259 5.16 -1.85 -9.72
CA GLY A 259 5.58 -3.05 -10.44
C GLY A 259 6.52 -2.78 -11.61
N LYS A 260 6.78 -1.51 -11.95
CA LYS A 260 7.79 -1.13 -12.96
C LYS A 260 9.22 -1.10 -12.41
N GLY A 261 9.37 -1.30 -11.10
CA GLY A 261 10.64 -1.13 -10.40
C GLY A 261 10.85 0.31 -9.92
N ASN A 262 11.50 0.46 -8.77
CA ASN A 262 12.05 1.70 -8.25
C ASN A 262 13.24 1.31 -7.36
N LEU A 263 14.43 1.31 -7.97
CA LEU A 263 15.66 0.84 -7.34
C LEU A 263 16.01 1.67 -6.11
N ALA A 264 15.89 3.00 -6.17
CA ALA A 264 16.16 3.89 -5.04
C ALA A 264 15.36 3.54 -3.77
N MET A 265 14.08 3.16 -3.91
CA MET A 265 13.28 2.68 -2.77
C MET A 265 13.70 1.30 -2.29
N THR A 266 14.03 0.39 -3.21
CA THR A 266 14.47 -0.97 -2.88
C THR A 266 15.85 -0.98 -2.22
N GLU A 267 16.77 -0.14 -2.65
CA GLU A 267 18.09 0.04 -2.05
C GLU A 267 17.99 0.46 -0.59
N ARG A 268 17.03 1.31 -0.21
CA ARG A 268 16.77 1.64 1.20
C ARG A 268 16.36 0.43 2.06
N TYR A 269 15.91 -0.66 1.45
CA TYR A 269 15.59 -1.90 2.16
C TYR A 269 16.80 -2.83 2.23
N LEU A 270 17.77 -2.67 1.34
CA LEU A 270 18.98 -3.49 1.24
C LEU A 270 20.20 -2.82 1.90
N ASN A 271 20.15 -1.52 2.15
CA ASN A 271 21.30 -0.76 2.64
C ASN A 271 21.67 -1.12 4.08
N ARG A 272 22.61 -2.06 4.21
CA ARG A 272 23.48 -2.27 5.37
C ARG A 272 24.80 -1.54 5.07
N SER A 273 24.79 -0.22 5.14
CA SER A 273 25.81 0.65 4.54
C SER A 273 27.25 0.37 4.98
N LYS A 274 27.49 -0.23 6.16
CA LYS A 274 28.84 -0.51 6.65
C LYS A 274 29.40 -1.86 6.18
N LEU A 275 28.62 -2.93 6.30
CA LEU A 275 29.03 -4.30 5.91
C LEU A 275 29.26 -4.42 4.39
N ARG A 276 28.46 -3.71 3.58
CA ARG A 276 28.65 -3.69 2.12
C ARG A 276 29.96 -3.05 1.71
N TYR A 277 30.42 -2.01 2.41
CA TYR A 277 31.68 -1.36 2.09
C TYR A 277 32.87 -2.30 2.36
N GLU A 278 32.84 -3.00 3.49
CA GLU A 278 33.86 -4.02 3.83
C GLU A 278 33.83 -5.21 2.85
N GLU A 279 32.66 -5.73 2.50
CA GLU A 279 32.54 -6.79 1.48
C GLU A 279 32.99 -6.35 0.09
N ILE A 280 32.65 -5.11 -0.32
CA ILE A 280 33.11 -4.54 -1.59
C ILE A 280 34.64 -4.43 -1.57
N ASN A 281 35.23 -3.93 -0.48
CA ASN A 281 36.68 -3.83 -0.36
C ASN A 281 37.37 -5.18 -0.36
N ILE A 282 36.81 -6.19 0.31
CA ILE A 282 37.34 -7.56 0.30
C ILE A 282 37.25 -8.17 -1.10
N LYS A 283 36.11 -8.01 -1.79
CA LYS A 283 35.96 -8.54 -3.15
C LYS A 283 36.84 -7.80 -4.15
N LEU A 284 36.98 -6.48 -4.03
CA LEU A 284 37.89 -5.70 -4.85
C LEU A 284 39.34 -6.06 -4.55
N SER A 285 39.73 -6.26 -3.28
CA SER A 285 41.10 -6.68 -2.95
C SER A 285 41.43 -8.08 -3.46
N GLN A 286 40.43 -8.96 -3.57
CA GLN A 286 40.57 -10.30 -4.15
C GLN A 286 40.51 -10.31 -5.68
N ALA A 287 39.80 -9.37 -6.30
CA ALA A 287 39.67 -9.25 -7.76
C ALA A 287 40.79 -8.40 -8.39
N CYS A 288 41.35 -7.45 -7.65
CA CYS A 288 42.42 -6.56 -8.11
C CYS A 288 43.79 -7.26 -8.03
N HIS A 289 44.07 -8.15 -8.98
CA HIS A 289 45.44 -8.56 -9.29
C HIS A 289 46.10 -7.56 -10.26
N PHE A 290 46.21 -6.29 -9.87
CA PHE A 290 47.01 -5.31 -10.64
C PHE A 290 48.53 -5.49 -10.44
N GLY A 291 48.94 -6.44 -9.58
CA GLY A 291 50.35 -6.73 -9.31
C GLY A 291 51.13 -7.41 -10.45
N TYR A 292 50.51 -7.70 -11.60
CA TYR A 292 51.18 -8.35 -12.73
C TYR A 292 51.38 -7.48 -13.99
N CYS A 293 51.09 -6.16 -13.94
CA CYS A 293 51.32 -5.26 -15.09
C CYS A 293 52.40 -4.19 -14.87
N VAL A 294 53.30 -4.36 -13.90
CA VAL A 294 54.49 -3.49 -13.77
C VAL A 294 55.72 -4.32 -13.41
N LYS A 295 56.16 -5.18 -14.34
CA LYS A 295 57.58 -5.53 -14.47
C LYS A 295 57.92 -5.55 -15.95
N HIS A 296 58.93 -4.76 -16.30
CA HIS A 296 59.52 -4.52 -17.62
C HIS A 296 58.90 -3.37 -18.42
N ALA A 297 59.25 -2.15 -18.02
CA ALA A 297 59.77 -1.14 -18.92
C ALA A 297 61.19 -0.79 -18.45
#